data_AF-A0A965EIP7-F1
#
_entry.id   AF-A0A965EIP7-F1
#
_cell.length_a   1.000
_cell.length_b   1.000
_cell.length_c   1.000
_cell.angle_alpha   90.00
_cell.angle_beta   90.00
_cell.angle_gamma   90.00
#
_symmetry.space_group_name_H-M   'P 1'
#
loop_
_entity.id
_entity.type
_entity.pdbx_description
1 polymer ?
#
loop_
_entity_poly.entity_id
_entity_poly.type
_entity_poly.pdbx_seq_one_letter_code
_entity_poly.pdbx_strand_id
1 'polypeptide(L)'
;MKWLIGGFSHETNTFSSVQTDLNAFRAHTYAVGEDVAHVARDTETGVGGFIDEIESRGDSFVPTVTAAATPSGRVTAAAFRDIAGHIVEGARQHRDIDGILLSLHGAMAAEGLDDGEGELLARLRSVVSQDLPIVAILDLHSHITQQMLDSATVLIGYQKYPHTDIYERGVEATRLIARLAAGEVHPVWALEKPPLIPPCATCHTESGLYKDLWDTALRADRPAAILTTSLFAGFPYADVDPLGFATLVYADGDGEVATTEARMLREMAWSRRREFVYQPRPVEEAVRQALACAQKPVVIPDIADNPGGGGANDSVEIVRALVHQGARSAAVAAIYDPEVVALGMEAGVGQRIAVSLGAKTDALHGQPLYVEGVVRTAVD
;
A
#
# COMPACT_ATOMS: atom_id res chain seq x y z
N MET A 1 1.57 -7.92 29.07
CA MET A 1 2.71 -7.65 28.16
C MET A 1 2.66 -6.18 27.75
N LYS A 2 3.78 -5.65 27.25
CA LYS A 2 3.96 -4.27 26.81
C LYS A 2 4.53 -4.25 25.40
N TRP A 3 3.86 -3.58 24.47
CA TRP A 3 4.22 -3.59 23.05
C TRP A 3 4.67 -2.21 22.58
N LEU A 4 5.69 -2.13 21.73
CA LEU A 4 5.95 -0.90 20.98
C LEU A 4 5.19 -0.96 19.66
N ILE A 5 4.47 0.12 19.32
CA ILE A 5 3.69 0.20 18.07
C ILE A 5 4.18 1.36 17.20
N GLY A 6 4.17 1.17 15.88
CA GLY A 6 4.51 2.20 14.92
C GLY A 6 3.93 1.94 13.53
N GLY A 7 3.84 2.98 12.71
CA GLY A 7 3.37 2.92 11.33
C GLY A 7 4.16 3.84 10.41
N PHE A 8 4.60 3.31 9.27
CA PHE A 8 5.27 4.06 8.22
C PHE A 8 4.92 3.46 6.86
N SER A 9 3.96 4.10 6.19
CA SER A 9 3.36 3.57 4.96
C SER A 9 3.53 4.54 3.79
N HIS A 10 4.19 4.07 2.73
CA HIS A 10 4.24 4.73 1.43
C HIS A 10 4.46 3.70 0.32
N GLU A 11 3.73 3.84 -0.77
CA GLU A 11 3.95 3.07 -2.00
C GLU A 11 4.73 3.94 -2.98
N THR A 12 5.95 3.53 -3.33
CA THR A 12 6.81 4.35 -4.18
C THR A 12 6.65 3.99 -5.66
N ASN A 13 6.17 4.96 -6.44
CA ASN A 13 6.28 4.95 -7.89
C ASN A 13 7.58 5.66 -8.29
N THR A 14 8.61 4.91 -8.66
CA THR A 14 9.94 5.48 -8.98
C THR A 14 9.95 6.31 -10.26
N PHE A 15 8.89 6.24 -11.07
CA PHE A 15 8.74 7.03 -12.29
C PHE A 15 8.00 8.35 -12.06
N SER A 16 7.39 8.53 -10.89
CA SER A 16 6.71 9.77 -10.52
C SER A 16 7.72 10.90 -10.32
N SER A 17 7.42 12.07 -10.89
CA SER A 17 8.21 13.30 -10.72
C SER A 17 7.96 13.99 -9.38
N VAL A 18 6.90 13.62 -8.66
CA VAL A 18 6.50 14.22 -7.38
C VAL A 18 7.23 13.50 -6.26
N GLN A 19 8.17 14.18 -5.60
CA GLN A 19 8.88 13.62 -4.45
C GLN A 19 7.99 13.52 -3.20
N THR A 20 8.25 12.53 -2.35
CA THR A 20 7.54 12.36 -1.08
C THR A 20 8.36 12.94 0.07
N ASP A 21 8.15 14.21 0.37
CA ASP A 21 8.77 14.90 1.51
C ASP A 21 7.96 14.72 2.80
N LEU A 22 8.40 15.32 3.90
CA LEU A 22 7.70 15.23 5.18
C LEU A 22 6.33 15.93 5.15
N ASN A 23 6.14 16.93 4.28
CA ASN A 23 4.85 17.60 4.15
C ASN A 23 3.82 16.70 3.49
N ALA A 24 4.23 15.81 2.56
CA ALA A 24 3.34 14.80 1.99
C ALA A 24 2.73 13.88 3.06
N PHE A 25 3.52 13.46 4.06
CA PHE A 25 3.00 12.72 5.22
C PHE A 25 2.08 13.57 6.10
N ARG A 26 2.47 14.81 6.40
CA ARG A 26 1.66 15.73 7.22
C ARG A 26 0.33 16.12 6.58
N ALA A 27 0.27 16.15 5.24
CA ALA A 27 -0.94 16.43 4.49
C ALA A 27 -1.95 15.26 4.52
N HIS A 28 -1.50 14.07 4.90
CA HIS A 28 -2.34 12.89 5.04
C HIS A 28 -2.37 12.42 6.50
N THR A 29 -1.52 11.48 6.89
CA THR A 29 -1.44 11.01 8.28
C THR A 29 -0.02 11.19 8.80
N TYR A 30 0.13 11.96 9.88
CA TYR A 30 1.39 12.06 10.63
C TYR A 30 1.09 12.43 12.09
N ALA A 31 1.27 11.48 12.99
CA ALA A 31 1.16 11.69 14.44
C ALA A 31 2.29 10.97 15.17
N VAL A 32 2.77 11.54 16.28
CA VAL A 32 3.95 11.07 17.02
C VAL A 32 3.60 10.93 18.50
N GLY A 33 4.18 9.94 19.17
CA GLY A 33 3.97 9.68 20.59
C GLY A 33 2.49 9.41 20.91
N GLU A 34 1.98 9.97 21.99
CA GLU A 34 0.61 9.72 22.46
C GLU A 34 -0.48 10.09 21.43
N ASP A 35 -0.20 11.04 20.52
CA ASP A 35 -1.15 11.45 19.48
C ASP A 35 -1.44 10.30 18.48
N VAL A 36 -0.54 9.32 18.35
CA VAL A 36 -0.75 8.12 17.51
C VAL A 36 -2.04 7.41 17.92
N ALA A 37 -2.27 7.25 19.23
CA ALA A 37 -3.45 6.55 19.72
C ALA A 37 -4.73 7.37 19.49
N HIS A 38 -4.63 8.70 19.40
CA HIS A 38 -5.78 9.55 19.10
C HIS A 38 -6.22 9.42 17.65
N VAL A 39 -5.26 9.36 16.70
CA VAL A 39 -5.57 9.28 15.26
C VAL A 39 -5.86 7.87 14.77
N ALA A 40 -5.39 6.83 15.48
CA ALA A 40 -5.53 5.44 15.05
C ALA A 40 -6.76 4.74 15.64
N ARG A 41 -7.27 5.16 16.80
CA ARG A 41 -8.50 4.58 17.38
C ARG A 41 -9.71 4.87 16.49
N ASP A 42 -10.67 3.95 16.53
CA ASP A 42 -11.91 4.02 15.72
C ASP A 42 -11.65 4.11 14.21
N THR A 43 -10.52 3.58 13.73
CA THR A 43 -10.16 3.51 12.31
C THR A 43 -9.94 2.07 11.86
N GLU A 44 -10.18 1.80 10.58
CA GLU A 44 -9.91 0.51 9.93
C GLU A 44 -8.42 0.35 9.54
N THR A 45 -7.51 0.96 10.31
CA THR A 45 -6.06 0.91 10.06
C THR A 45 -5.38 -0.21 10.83
N GLY A 46 -4.18 -0.60 10.41
CA GLY A 46 -3.39 -1.62 11.09
C GLY A 46 -3.01 -1.23 12.52
N VAL A 47 -2.67 0.04 12.73
CA VAL A 47 -2.37 0.59 14.07
C VAL A 47 -3.63 0.60 14.94
N GLY A 48 -4.80 0.91 14.39
CA GLY A 48 -6.08 0.76 15.09
C GLY A 48 -6.32 -0.68 15.56
N GLY A 49 -6.11 -1.66 14.66
CA GLY A 49 -6.19 -3.09 14.99
C GLY A 49 -5.17 -3.55 16.03
N PHE A 50 -3.97 -2.96 16.06
CA PHE A 50 -3.01 -3.20 17.15
C PHE A 50 -3.56 -2.73 18.49
N ILE A 51 -4.00 -1.47 18.57
CA ILE A 51 -4.46 -0.85 19.81
C ILE A 51 -5.63 -1.63 20.40
N ASP A 52 -6.66 -1.91 19.60
CA ASP A 52 -7.88 -2.56 20.07
C ASP A 52 -7.61 -4.00 20.57
N GLU A 53 -6.80 -4.77 19.86
CA GLU A 53 -6.45 -6.12 20.31
C GLU A 53 -5.53 -6.09 21.55
N ILE A 54 -4.58 -5.16 21.64
CA ILE A 54 -3.72 -4.99 22.84
C ILE A 54 -4.58 -4.69 24.07
N GLU A 55 -5.49 -3.71 23.96
CA GLU A 55 -6.37 -3.31 25.06
C GLU A 55 -7.34 -4.43 25.46
N SER A 56 -7.89 -5.17 24.48
CA SER A 56 -8.79 -6.31 24.76
C SER A 56 -8.12 -7.42 25.57
N ARG A 57 -6.79 -7.54 25.47
CA ARG A 57 -5.96 -8.52 26.20
C ARG A 57 -5.50 -8.02 27.57
N GLY A 58 -5.80 -6.76 27.93
CA GLY A 58 -5.31 -6.12 29.15
C GLY A 58 -3.82 -5.82 29.12
N ASP A 59 -3.21 -5.81 27.94
CA ASP A 59 -1.82 -5.43 27.73
C ASP A 59 -1.69 -3.90 27.61
N SER A 60 -0.45 -3.41 27.53
CA SER A 60 -0.16 -1.99 27.35
C SER A 60 0.68 -1.77 26.09
N PHE A 61 0.72 -0.54 25.59
CA PHE A 61 1.55 -0.19 24.45
C PHE A 61 2.29 1.14 24.63
N VAL A 62 3.36 1.30 23.85
CA VAL A 62 4.13 2.53 23.68
C VAL A 62 4.01 2.96 22.23
N PRO A 63 3.29 4.05 21.94
CA PRO A 63 3.20 4.56 20.58
C PRO A 63 4.49 5.32 20.17
N THR A 64 4.90 5.17 18.91
CA THR A 64 6.05 5.90 18.35
C THR A 64 5.64 6.95 17.32
N VAL A 65 5.23 6.52 16.14
CA VAL A 65 4.73 7.36 15.06
C VAL A 65 3.72 6.56 14.25
N THR A 66 2.73 7.22 13.67
CA THR A 66 1.97 6.70 12.54
C THR A 66 2.04 7.73 11.43
N ALA A 67 2.62 7.33 10.30
CA ALA A 67 2.83 8.18 9.15
C ALA A 67 2.42 7.45 7.88
N ALA A 68 1.55 8.07 7.09
CA ALA A 68 1.18 7.62 5.76
C ALA A 68 1.09 8.79 4.80
N ALA A 69 1.57 8.62 3.57
CA ALA A 69 1.42 9.60 2.49
C ALA A 69 0.79 8.94 1.27
N THR A 70 0.10 9.74 0.44
CA THR A 70 -0.41 9.29 -0.85
C THR A 70 0.76 8.77 -1.72
N PRO A 71 0.59 7.64 -2.42
CA PRO A 71 1.60 7.11 -3.33
C PRO A 71 2.13 8.15 -4.30
N SER A 72 3.44 8.15 -4.52
CA SER A 72 4.17 9.14 -5.33
C SER A 72 5.64 8.71 -5.47
N GLY A 73 6.53 9.63 -5.86
CA GLY A 73 7.96 9.37 -6.02
C GLY A 73 8.67 9.01 -4.72
N ARG A 74 9.97 8.72 -4.82
CA ARG A 74 10.79 8.27 -3.68
C ARG A 74 10.64 9.16 -2.46
N VAL A 75 10.60 8.52 -1.29
CA VAL A 75 10.64 9.22 -0.01
C VAL A 75 11.98 9.93 0.13
N THR A 76 11.94 11.23 0.45
CA THR A 76 13.17 12.00 0.66
C THR A 76 13.98 11.40 1.81
N ALA A 77 15.31 11.48 1.74
CA ALA A 77 16.17 10.97 2.81
C ALA A 77 15.89 11.65 4.17
N ALA A 78 15.41 12.90 4.14
CA ALA A 78 15.02 13.64 5.33
C ALA A 78 13.73 13.08 5.97
N ALA A 79 12.68 12.84 5.18
CA ALA A 79 11.42 12.28 5.66
C ALA A 79 11.62 10.85 6.21
N PHE A 80 12.37 10.02 5.48
CA PHE A 80 12.70 8.67 5.94
C PHE A 80 13.44 8.69 7.28
N ARG A 81 14.48 9.52 7.42
CA ARG A 81 15.25 9.62 8.66
C ARG A 81 14.40 10.10 9.85
N ASP A 82 13.49 11.04 9.62
CA ASP A 82 12.60 11.58 10.65
C ASP A 82 11.64 10.49 11.16
N ILE A 83 10.85 9.90 10.26
CA ILE A 83 9.81 8.92 10.61
C ILE A 83 10.44 7.63 11.16
N ALA A 84 11.45 7.07 10.47
CA ALA A 84 12.17 5.90 10.98
C ALA A 84 12.86 6.19 12.32
N GLY A 85 13.32 7.43 12.52
CA GLY A 85 13.94 7.89 13.75
C GLY A 85 13.02 7.76 14.96
N HIS A 86 11.74 8.13 14.83
CA HIS A 86 10.76 7.97 15.90
C HIS A 86 10.59 6.51 16.35
N ILE A 87 10.52 5.57 15.40
CA ILE A 87 10.38 4.14 15.70
C ILE A 87 11.63 3.60 16.40
N VAL A 88 12.81 3.87 15.83
CA VAL A 88 14.10 3.36 16.34
C VAL A 88 14.41 3.96 17.71
N GLU A 89 14.13 5.24 17.93
CA GLU A 89 14.37 5.90 19.21
C GLU A 89 13.37 5.45 20.28
N GLY A 90 12.10 5.23 19.93
CA GLY A 90 11.13 4.61 20.83
C GLY A 90 11.62 3.25 21.35
N ALA A 91 12.12 2.40 20.45
CA ALA A 91 12.69 1.10 20.83
C ALA A 91 13.96 1.23 21.69
N ARG A 92 14.74 2.30 21.50
CA ARG A 92 15.91 2.61 22.35
C ARG A 92 15.54 2.98 23.78
N GLN A 93 14.47 3.74 23.96
CA GLN A 93 14.07 4.29 25.25
C GLN A 93 13.28 3.27 26.08
N HIS A 94 12.57 2.35 25.45
CA HIS A 94 11.71 1.38 26.12
C HIS A 94 12.29 -0.04 26.04
N ARG A 95 13.12 -0.39 27.05
CA ARG A 95 13.76 -1.71 27.16
C ARG A 95 12.89 -2.77 27.83
N ASP A 96 11.77 -2.36 28.40
CA ASP A 96 10.81 -3.19 29.14
C ASP A 96 9.63 -3.66 28.26
N ILE A 97 9.80 -3.64 26.93
CA ILE A 97 8.81 -4.13 25.97
C ILE A 97 9.00 -5.63 25.69
N ASP A 98 7.91 -6.30 25.41
CA ASP A 98 7.84 -7.73 25.07
C ASP A 98 7.86 -7.99 23.56
N GLY A 99 7.70 -6.95 22.74
CA GLY A 99 7.76 -7.04 21.28
C GLY A 99 7.41 -5.74 20.57
N ILE A 100 7.55 -5.74 19.25
CA ILE A 100 7.30 -4.58 18.38
C ILE A 100 6.33 -4.95 17.27
N LEU A 101 5.28 -4.14 17.11
CA LEU A 101 4.29 -4.23 16.03
C LEU A 101 4.43 -3.04 15.08
N LEU A 102 4.56 -3.31 13.79
CA LEU A 102 4.69 -2.29 12.75
C LEU A 102 3.62 -2.43 11.68
N SER A 103 2.99 -1.32 11.31
CA SER A 103 2.15 -1.23 10.11
C SER A 103 2.94 -0.52 9.01
N LEU A 104 3.48 -1.30 8.07
CA LEU A 104 4.31 -0.80 6.98
C LEU A 104 3.59 -1.05 5.64
N HIS A 105 4.04 -0.36 4.58
CA HIS A 105 3.53 -0.66 3.24
C HIS A 105 4.22 -1.87 2.64
N GLY A 106 5.56 -1.88 2.68
CA GLY A 106 6.43 -2.90 2.08
C GLY A 106 6.87 -2.62 0.64
N ALA A 107 6.49 -1.48 0.08
CA ALA A 107 6.91 -1.02 -1.26
C ALA A 107 7.50 0.39 -1.21
N MET A 108 8.03 0.80 -0.06
CA MET A 108 8.66 2.11 0.10
C MET A 108 10.09 2.04 -0.42
N ALA A 109 10.41 2.94 -1.34
CA ALA A 109 11.79 3.27 -1.69
C ALA A 109 12.08 4.71 -1.31
N ALA A 110 13.26 4.95 -0.75
CA ALA A 110 13.73 6.27 -0.39
C ALA A 110 14.90 6.69 -1.28
N GLU A 111 15.30 7.95 -1.18
CA GLU A 111 16.51 8.44 -1.83
C GLU A 111 17.74 7.63 -1.36
N GLY A 112 18.34 6.88 -2.29
CA GLY A 112 19.49 6.01 -2.03
C GLY A 112 19.15 4.66 -1.39
N LEU A 113 17.87 4.31 -1.23
CA LEU A 113 17.42 3.05 -0.65
C LEU A 113 16.27 2.46 -1.50
N ASP A 114 16.51 1.30 -2.09
CA ASP A 114 15.47 0.56 -2.84
C ASP A 114 14.57 -0.28 -1.95
N ASP A 115 15.05 -0.61 -0.74
CA ASP A 115 14.32 -1.35 0.30
C ASP A 115 14.20 -0.50 1.56
N GLY A 116 13.17 0.35 1.61
CA GLY A 116 12.92 1.24 2.75
C GLY A 116 12.53 0.49 4.01
N GLU A 117 11.65 -0.52 3.90
CA GLU A 117 11.22 -1.34 5.02
C GLU A 117 12.35 -2.23 5.57
N GLY A 118 13.16 -2.86 4.72
CA GLY A 118 14.31 -3.64 5.13
C GLY A 118 15.34 -2.80 5.87
N GLU A 119 15.63 -1.58 5.39
CA GLU A 119 16.52 -0.65 6.11
C GLU A 119 15.94 -0.23 7.47
N LEU A 120 14.65 0.09 7.55
CA LEU A 120 13.99 0.41 8.81
C LEU A 120 14.07 -0.77 9.80
N LEU A 121 13.70 -1.97 9.36
CA LEU A 121 13.71 -3.17 10.18
C LEU A 121 15.14 -3.52 10.65
N ALA A 122 16.14 -3.38 9.78
CA ALA A 122 17.55 -3.62 10.13
C ALA A 122 18.05 -2.62 11.19
N ARG A 123 17.73 -1.33 11.03
CA ARG A 123 18.04 -0.31 12.05
C ARG A 123 17.37 -0.62 13.37
N LEU A 124 16.12 -1.03 13.34
CA LEU A 124 15.37 -1.40 14.53
C LEU A 124 15.98 -2.63 15.23
N ARG A 125 16.26 -3.70 14.48
CA ARG A 125 16.89 -4.93 14.99
C ARG A 125 18.25 -4.64 15.63
N SER A 126 19.02 -3.67 15.12
CA SER A 126 20.33 -3.30 15.65
C SER A 126 20.30 -2.66 17.05
N VAL A 127 19.14 -2.16 17.49
CA VAL A 127 19.00 -1.43 18.77
C VAL A 127 18.19 -2.19 19.83
N VAL A 128 17.72 -3.39 19.53
CA VAL A 128 16.96 -4.27 20.44
C VAL A 128 17.63 -5.64 20.57
N SER A 129 17.14 -6.46 21.52
CA SER A 129 17.61 -7.84 21.64
C SER A 129 17.32 -8.64 20.35
N GLN A 130 18.20 -9.57 20.01
CA GLN A 130 17.98 -10.48 18.87
C GLN A 130 16.74 -11.36 19.08
N ASP A 131 16.42 -11.68 20.32
CA ASP A 131 15.27 -12.53 20.66
C ASP A 131 13.96 -11.75 20.78
N LEU A 132 13.99 -10.40 20.74
CA LEU A 132 12.77 -9.59 20.85
C LEU A 132 11.90 -9.78 19.60
N PRO A 133 10.64 -10.23 19.71
CA PRO A 133 9.75 -10.37 18.56
C PRO A 133 9.51 -9.04 17.85
N ILE A 134 9.64 -9.03 16.53
CA ILE A 134 9.23 -7.92 15.65
C ILE A 134 8.25 -8.49 14.63
N VAL A 135 7.01 -8.01 14.64
CA VAL A 135 5.99 -8.41 13.67
C VAL A 135 5.56 -7.19 12.88
N ALA A 136 5.57 -7.30 11.56
CA ALA A 136 5.09 -6.24 10.68
C ALA A 136 3.96 -6.74 9.79
N ILE A 137 2.91 -5.92 9.63
CA ILE A 137 1.93 -6.10 8.57
C ILE A 137 2.34 -5.29 7.35
N LEU A 138 2.04 -5.81 6.16
CA LEU A 138 2.50 -5.33 4.87
C LEU A 138 1.38 -5.37 3.83
N ASP A 139 1.39 -4.43 2.89
CA ASP A 139 0.53 -4.44 1.72
C ASP A 139 0.87 -5.60 0.77
N LEU A 140 -0.11 -6.13 0.03
CA LEU A 140 0.17 -7.16 -0.98
C LEU A 140 1.06 -6.65 -2.11
N HIS A 141 1.18 -5.34 -2.33
CA HIS A 141 2.10 -4.77 -3.31
C HIS A 141 3.57 -4.73 -2.84
N SER A 142 3.87 -5.30 -1.67
CA SER A 142 5.22 -5.33 -1.11
C SER A 142 6.28 -6.01 -1.97
N HIS A 143 7.52 -5.55 -1.82
CA HIS A 143 8.73 -6.15 -2.36
C HIS A 143 9.51 -6.87 -1.26
N ILE A 144 9.23 -8.14 -1.03
CA ILE A 144 9.88 -8.88 0.07
C ILE A 144 11.36 -9.13 -0.22
N THR A 145 12.20 -8.77 0.75
CA THR A 145 13.66 -8.91 0.70
C THR A 145 14.19 -9.83 1.80
N GLN A 146 15.40 -10.33 1.59
CA GLN A 146 16.10 -11.10 2.62
C GLN A 146 16.37 -10.24 3.87
N GLN A 147 16.68 -8.95 3.70
CA GLN A 147 16.95 -8.05 4.82
C GLN A 147 15.73 -7.89 5.75
N MET A 148 14.52 -7.83 5.19
CA MET A 148 13.28 -7.83 5.97
C MET A 148 13.12 -9.13 6.75
N LEU A 149 13.34 -10.28 6.12
CA LEU A 149 13.22 -11.61 6.75
C LEU A 149 14.26 -11.86 7.85
N ASP A 150 15.47 -11.34 7.68
CA ASP A 150 16.54 -11.45 8.67
C ASP A 150 16.30 -10.53 9.89
N SER A 151 15.53 -9.46 9.70
CA SER A 151 15.32 -8.42 10.72
C SER A 151 14.00 -8.60 11.49
N ALA A 152 12.93 -9.04 10.82
CA ALA A 152 11.62 -9.27 11.42
C ALA A 152 11.43 -10.74 11.81
N THR A 153 10.67 -10.97 12.88
CA THR A 153 10.29 -12.33 13.31
C THR A 153 9.19 -12.89 12.42
N VAL A 154 8.17 -12.09 12.09
CA VAL A 154 7.10 -12.46 11.16
C VAL A 154 6.66 -11.25 10.33
N LEU A 155 6.44 -11.46 9.03
CA LEU A 155 5.82 -10.51 8.11
C LEU A 155 4.45 -11.05 7.68
N ILE A 156 3.40 -10.25 7.81
CA ILE A 156 2.02 -10.63 7.49
C ILE A 156 1.50 -9.73 6.36
N GLY A 157 1.15 -10.32 5.22
CA GLY A 157 0.55 -9.61 4.09
C GLY A 157 -0.96 -9.44 4.23
N TYR A 158 -1.49 -8.38 3.62
CA TYR A 158 -2.94 -8.24 3.42
C TYR A 158 -3.47 -9.37 2.52
N GLN A 159 -4.68 -9.85 2.84
CA GLN A 159 -5.33 -10.95 2.12
C GLN A 159 -6.42 -10.48 1.15
N LYS A 160 -6.80 -9.20 1.18
CA LYS A 160 -7.83 -8.65 0.29
C LYS A 160 -7.31 -7.54 -0.62
N TYR A 161 -7.77 -7.58 -1.87
CA TYR A 161 -7.64 -6.50 -2.85
C TYR A 161 -9.02 -6.27 -3.51
N PRO A 162 -9.67 -5.11 -3.31
CA PRO A 162 -9.19 -3.93 -2.58
C PRO A 162 -8.98 -4.19 -1.08
N HIS A 163 -8.08 -3.42 -0.49
CA HIS A 163 -7.65 -3.58 0.92
C HIS A 163 -8.80 -3.28 1.87
N THR A 164 -9.43 -4.35 2.37
CA THR A 164 -10.59 -4.30 3.28
C THR A 164 -10.35 -5.19 4.50
N ASP A 165 -9.09 -5.50 4.78
CA ASP A 165 -8.67 -6.34 5.90
C ASP A 165 -7.47 -5.78 6.68
N ILE A 166 -7.11 -4.50 6.51
CA ILE A 166 -5.92 -3.89 7.12
C ILE A 166 -6.02 -3.96 8.66
N TYR A 167 -7.17 -3.58 9.21
CA TYR A 167 -7.45 -3.68 10.64
C TYR A 167 -7.33 -5.13 11.15
N GLU A 168 -7.94 -6.09 10.44
CA GLU A 168 -7.90 -7.50 10.81
C GLU A 168 -6.50 -8.10 10.75
N ARG A 169 -5.64 -7.63 9.84
CA ARG A 169 -4.21 -7.98 9.85
C ARG A 169 -3.49 -7.40 11.06
N GLY A 170 -3.86 -6.20 11.49
CA GLY A 170 -3.38 -5.62 12.76
C GLY A 170 -3.71 -6.50 13.97
N VAL A 171 -4.97 -6.93 14.06
CA VAL A 171 -5.46 -7.83 15.11
C VAL A 171 -4.71 -9.18 15.06
N GLU A 172 -4.55 -9.78 13.87
CA GLU A 172 -3.82 -11.04 13.68
C GLU A 172 -2.36 -10.94 14.13
N ALA A 173 -1.66 -9.87 13.73
CA ALA A 173 -0.28 -9.62 14.13
C ALA A 173 -0.12 -9.52 15.65
N THR A 174 -1.05 -8.84 16.31
CA THR A 174 -1.05 -8.66 17.77
C THR A 174 -1.27 -9.99 18.50
N ARG A 175 -2.17 -10.84 17.99
CA ARG A 175 -2.37 -12.20 18.53
C ARG A 175 -1.13 -13.07 18.34
N LEU A 176 -0.49 -12.98 17.18
CA LEU A 176 0.70 -13.78 16.88
C LEU A 176 1.89 -13.34 17.72
N ILE A 177 2.15 -12.03 17.87
CA ILE A 177 3.28 -11.54 18.67
C ILE A 177 3.14 -11.89 20.15
N ALA A 178 1.92 -11.94 20.67
CA ALA A 178 1.65 -12.41 22.02
C ALA A 178 2.08 -13.86 22.24
N ARG A 179 1.75 -14.75 21.29
CA ARG A 179 2.15 -16.17 21.31
C ARG A 179 3.67 -16.31 21.18
N LEU A 180 4.30 -15.47 20.35
CA LEU A 180 5.76 -15.42 20.21
C LEU A 180 6.44 -15.03 21.52
N ALA A 181 5.98 -13.95 22.16
CA ALA A 181 6.54 -13.49 23.44
C ALA A 181 6.33 -14.49 24.58
N ALA A 182 5.24 -15.25 24.55
CA ALA A 182 4.97 -16.34 25.48
C ALA A 182 5.79 -17.62 25.20
N GLY A 183 6.49 -17.70 24.06
CA GLY A 183 7.22 -18.90 23.64
C GLY A 183 6.31 -20.06 23.21
N GLU A 184 5.07 -19.76 22.81
CA GLU A 184 4.08 -20.76 22.42
C GLU A 184 4.22 -21.22 20.95
N VAL A 185 4.90 -20.43 20.13
CA VAL A 185 5.15 -20.73 18.71
C VAL A 185 6.58 -20.35 18.31
N HIS A 186 7.12 -21.08 17.34
CA HIS A 186 8.48 -20.94 16.84
C HIS A 186 8.47 -20.81 15.31
N PRO A 187 8.23 -19.60 14.78
CA PRO A 187 8.02 -19.38 13.36
C PRO A 187 9.26 -19.75 12.55
N VAL A 188 9.06 -20.55 11.52
CA VAL A 188 10.03 -20.83 10.45
C VAL A 188 9.38 -20.46 9.12
N TRP A 189 10.13 -19.79 8.25
CA TRP A 189 9.60 -19.25 7.00
C TRP A 189 10.14 -19.96 5.76
N ALA A 190 9.35 -19.90 4.69
CA ALA A 190 9.81 -20.16 3.33
C ALA A 190 9.33 -19.04 2.40
N LEU A 191 10.26 -18.53 1.58
CA LEU A 191 10.03 -17.48 0.60
C LEU A 191 10.27 -18.06 -0.81
N GLU A 192 9.29 -17.95 -1.70
CA GLU A 192 9.45 -18.32 -3.11
C GLU A 192 9.06 -17.14 -4.01
N LYS A 193 9.99 -16.71 -4.86
CA LYS A 193 9.81 -15.56 -5.77
C LYS A 193 9.79 -16.03 -7.23
N PRO A 194 8.62 -16.35 -7.82
CA PRO A 194 8.55 -16.57 -9.26
C PRO A 194 8.88 -15.25 -10.00
N PRO A 195 9.53 -15.29 -11.17
CA PRO A 195 9.91 -14.07 -11.90
C PRO A 195 8.68 -13.45 -12.59
N LEU A 196 7.80 -12.86 -11.79
CA LEU A 196 6.51 -12.30 -12.18
C LEU A 196 6.36 -10.86 -11.67
N ILE A 197 5.77 -10.04 -12.53
CA ILE A 197 5.32 -8.69 -12.22
C ILE A 197 3.87 -8.60 -12.73
N PRO A 198 2.87 -9.02 -11.93
CA PRO A 198 1.47 -8.92 -12.33
C PRO A 198 1.02 -7.44 -12.33
N PRO A 199 0.21 -7.02 -13.31
CA PRO A 199 -0.48 -5.73 -13.22
C PRO A 199 -1.45 -5.72 -12.03
N CYS A 200 -1.47 -4.63 -11.25
CA CYS A 200 -2.35 -4.47 -10.09
C CYS A 200 -3.83 -4.77 -10.42
N ALA A 201 -4.29 -4.40 -11.63
CA ALA A 201 -5.65 -4.66 -12.11
C ALA A 201 -6.06 -6.14 -12.16
N THR A 202 -5.10 -7.08 -12.07
CA THR A 202 -5.35 -8.53 -12.11
C THR A 202 -5.10 -9.23 -10.77
N CYS A 203 -4.78 -8.46 -9.72
CA CYS A 203 -4.52 -8.96 -8.37
C CYS A 203 -5.78 -8.92 -7.47
N HIS A 204 -6.97 -8.84 -8.05
CA HIS A 204 -8.24 -8.80 -7.29
C HIS A 204 -8.48 -10.11 -6.55
N THR A 205 -8.87 -10.04 -5.28
CA THR A 205 -9.02 -11.25 -4.43
C THR A 205 -10.39 -11.91 -4.55
N GLU A 206 -11.28 -11.38 -5.39
CA GLU A 206 -12.61 -11.95 -5.64
C GLU A 206 -12.76 -12.51 -7.06
N SER A 207 -11.73 -12.42 -7.90
CA SER A 207 -11.76 -12.98 -9.26
C SER A 207 -10.38 -13.32 -9.81
N GLY A 208 -10.34 -14.13 -10.87
CA GLY A 208 -9.11 -14.45 -11.58
C GLY A 208 -8.12 -15.29 -10.77
N LEU A 209 -6.90 -15.38 -11.29
CA LEU A 209 -5.85 -16.23 -10.73
C LEU A 209 -5.46 -15.84 -9.30
N TYR A 210 -5.51 -14.55 -8.95
CA TYR A 210 -5.13 -14.11 -7.60
C TYR A 210 -6.12 -14.60 -6.54
N LYS A 211 -7.42 -14.63 -6.85
CA LYS A 211 -8.43 -15.31 -6.03
C LYS A 211 -8.12 -16.80 -5.89
N ASP A 212 -7.84 -17.49 -6.99
CA ASP A 212 -7.59 -18.94 -6.95
C ASP A 212 -6.36 -19.29 -6.07
N LEU A 213 -5.33 -18.43 -6.07
CA LEU A 213 -4.17 -18.57 -5.21
C LEU A 213 -4.55 -18.42 -3.73
N TRP A 214 -5.38 -17.44 -3.38
CA TRP A 214 -5.89 -17.27 -2.01
C TRP A 214 -6.80 -18.41 -1.57
N ASP A 215 -7.72 -18.86 -2.43
CA ASP A 215 -8.57 -20.03 -2.17
C ASP A 215 -7.69 -21.27 -1.85
N THR A 216 -6.58 -21.44 -2.57
CA THR A 216 -5.61 -22.52 -2.36
C THR A 216 -4.83 -22.36 -1.05
N ALA A 217 -4.39 -21.14 -0.74
CA ALA A 217 -3.65 -20.81 0.49
C ALA A 217 -4.51 -20.93 1.76
N LEU A 218 -5.82 -20.70 1.65
CA LEU A 218 -6.79 -20.70 2.74
C LEU A 218 -7.68 -21.95 2.75
N ARG A 219 -7.35 -22.99 1.98
CA ARG A 219 -8.12 -24.24 1.91
C ARG A 219 -8.29 -24.87 3.30
N ALA A 220 -9.44 -25.53 3.49
CA ALA A 220 -9.85 -26.07 4.79
C ALA A 220 -8.92 -27.15 5.34
N ASP A 221 -8.23 -27.88 4.47
CA ASP A 221 -7.31 -28.97 4.80
C ASP A 221 -5.83 -28.52 4.84
N ARG A 222 -5.56 -27.20 4.83
CA ARG A 222 -4.18 -26.70 4.98
C ARG A 222 -3.55 -27.19 6.29
N PRO A 223 -2.23 -27.45 6.34
CA PRO A 223 -1.58 -27.96 7.55
C PRO A 223 -1.79 -27.06 8.76
N ALA A 224 -2.13 -27.64 9.92
CA ALA A 224 -2.37 -26.90 11.16
C ALA A 224 -1.13 -26.15 11.68
N ALA A 225 0.07 -26.54 11.24
CA ALA A 225 1.32 -25.87 11.59
C ALA A 225 1.46 -24.50 10.93
N ILE A 226 0.69 -24.17 9.89
CA ILE A 226 0.77 -22.85 9.22
C ILE A 226 0.30 -21.75 10.16
N LEU A 227 1.20 -20.81 10.46
CA LEU A 227 0.91 -19.63 11.26
C LEU A 227 0.28 -18.52 10.42
N THR A 228 0.87 -18.22 9.27
CA THR A 228 0.35 -17.25 8.31
C THR A 228 0.90 -17.52 6.91
N THR A 229 0.12 -17.16 5.90
CA THR A 229 0.50 -17.24 4.48
C THR A 229 0.21 -15.88 3.84
N SER A 230 1.19 -15.35 3.13
CA SER A 230 1.11 -14.06 2.45
C SER A 230 1.45 -14.22 0.98
N LEU A 231 0.59 -13.66 0.13
CA LEU A 231 0.83 -13.50 -1.30
C LEU A 231 1.12 -12.03 -1.55
N PHE A 232 2.34 -11.74 -1.98
CA PHE A 232 2.76 -10.39 -2.34
C PHE A 232 2.84 -10.32 -3.87
N ALA A 233 1.90 -9.61 -4.48
CA ALA A 233 1.88 -9.35 -5.92
C ALA A 233 3.10 -8.52 -6.36
N GLY A 234 3.61 -7.67 -5.48
CA GLY A 234 4.59 -6.64 -5.81
C GLY A 234 3.95 -5.44 -6.51
N PHE A 235 4.63 -4.29 -6.44
CA PHE A 235 4.22 -3.06 -7.09
C PHE A 235 4.92 -2.86 -8.45
N PRO A 236 4.21 -2.84 -9.59
CA PRO A 236 4.83 -2.83 -10.91
C PRO A 236 5.44 -1.48 -11.33
N TYR A 237 5.15 -0.39 -10.60
CA TYR A 237 5.61 0.96 -10.95
C TYR A 237 6.89 1.38 -10.20
N ALA A 238 7.69 0.40 -9.77
CA ALA A 238 8.96 0.62 -9.10
C ALA A 238 10.12 -0.05 -9.85
N ASP A 239 11.10 0.75 -10.29
CA ASP A 239 12.40 0.33 -10.78
C ASP A 239 13.37 0.22 -9.59
N VAL A 240 13.26 -0.92 -8.91
CA VAL A 240 14.00 -1.24 -7.68
C VAL A 240 14.50 -2.69 -7.74
N ASP A 241 15.65 -2.96 -7.15
CA ASP A 241 16.25 -4.29 -7.10
C ASP A 241 15.31 -5.41 -6.57
N PRO A 242 14.52 -5.23 -5.48
CA PRO A 242 13.71 -6.30 -4.91
C PRO A 242 12.38 -6.58 -5.63
N LEU A 243 12.07 -5.86 -6.71
CA LEU A 243 10.81 -5.94 -7.47
C LEU A 243 10.40 -7.40 -7.76
N GLY A 244 9.13 -7.70 -7.51
CA GLY A 244 8.48 -8.91 -8.01
C GLY A 244 7.56 -9.61 -7.01
N PHE A 245 6.85 -10.60 -7.54
CA PHE A 245 5.93 -11.46 -6.79
C PHE A 245 6.65 -12.33 -5.75
N ALA A 246 6.03 -12.54 -4.60
CA ALA A 246 6.51 -13.46 -3.57
C ALA A 246 5.36 -14.25 -2.92
N THR A 247 5.61 -15.53 -2.65
CA THR A 247 4.85 -16.31 -1.67
C THR A 247 5.70 -16.42 -0.40
N LEU A 248 5.13 -16.04 0.74
CA LEU A 248 5.78 -16.13 2.04
C LEU A 248 4.88 -16.93 2.97
N VAL A 249 5.42 -18.01 3.51
CA VAL A 249 4.69 -18.88 4.43
C VAL A 249 5.49 -19.01 5.71
N TYR A 250 4.83 -18.79 6.84
CA TYR A 250 5.37 -19.12 8.16
C TYR A 250 4.64 -20.34 8.73
N ALA A 251 5.41 -21.29 9.24
CA ALA A 251 4.91 -22.45 9.99
C ALA A 251 5.52 -22.49 11.39
N ASP A 252 4.88 -23.21 12.31
CA ASP A 252 5.35 -23.41 13.68
C ASP A 252 6.33 -24.59 13.73
N GLY A 253 7.62 -24.31 13.75
CA GLY A 253 8.71 -25.29 13.83
C GLY A 253 8.89 -26.21 12.61
N ASP A 254 7.96 -26.20 11.66
CA ASP A 254 7.93 -27.11 10.51
C ASP A 254 8.31 -26.41 9.19
N GLY A 255 9.60 -26.39 8.90
CA GLY A 255 10.14 -25.75 7.68
C GLY A 255 9.78 -26.49 6.38
N GLU A 256 9.49 -27.80 6.46
CA GLU A 256 9.08 -28.59 5.30
C GLU A 256 7.67 -28.23 4.88
N VAL A 257 6.75 -28.06 5.84
CA VAL A 257 5.40 -27.55 5.60
C VAL A 257 5.45 -26.15 5.01
N ALA A 258 6.22 -25.22 5.58
CA ALA A 258 6.35 -23.87 5.04
C ALA A 258 6.83 -23.89 3.58
N THR A 259 7.88 -24.66 3.29
CA THR A 259 8.47 -24.79 1.95
C THR A 259 7.49 -25.40 0.95
N THR A 260 6.76 -26.43 1.35
CA THR A 260 5.81 -27.14 0.49
C THR A 260 4.66 -26.22 0.07
N GLU A 261 4.06 -25.50 1.03
CA GLU A 261 2.98 -24.55 0.75
C GLU A 261 3.45 -23.37 -0.11
N ALA A 262 4.61 -22.77 0.21
CA ALA A 262 5.16 -21.66 -0.56
C ALA A 262 5.43 -22.05 -2.02
N ARG A 263 6.02 -23.24 -2.24
CA ARG A 263 6.31 -23.78 -3.59
C ARG A 263 5.06 -24.09 -4.37
N MET A 264 4.05 -24.69 -3.75
CA MET A 264 2.78 -24.99 -4.41
C MET A 264 2.14 -23.71 -4.97
N LEU A 265 2.07 -22.65 -4.16
CA LEU A 265 1.53 -21.35 -4.58
C LEU A 265 2.39 -20.71 -5.67
N ARG A 266 3.73 -20.78 -5.55
CA ARG A 266 4.67 -20.28 -6.56
C ARG A 266 4.52 -21.00 -7.90
N GLU A 267 4.40 -22.33 -7.91
CA GLU A 267 4.20 -23.10 -9.14
C GLU A 267 2.84 -22.82 -9.79
N MET A 268 1.79 -22.64 -8.98
CA MET A 268 0.48 -22.23 -9.49
C MET A 268 0.54 -20.85 -10.15
N ALA A 269 1.13 -19.86 -9.48
CA ALA A 269 1.30 -18.51 -10.04
C ALA A 269 2.12 -18.54 -11.33
N TRP A 270 3.23 -19.28 -11.33
CA TRP A 270 4.13 -19.36 -12.50
C TRP A 270 3.51 -20.08 -13.69
N SER A 271 2.88 -21.23 -13.48
CA SER A 271 2.28 -22.04 -14.56
C SER A 271 1.10 -21.32 -15.23
N ARG A 272 0.33 -20.55 -14.46
CA ARG A 272 -0.84 -19.79 -14.93
C ARG A 272 -0.56 -18.31 -15.22
N ARG A 273 0.71 -17.88 -15.18
CA ARG A 273 1.12 -16.46 -15.28
C ARG A 273 0.53 -15.63 -16.42
N ARG A 274 0.14 -16.27 -17.54
CA ARG A 274 -0.50 -15.57 -18.67
C ARG A 274 -1.88 -15.02 -18.33
N GLU A 275 -2.53 -15.53 -17.28
CA GLU A 275 -3.83 -15.06 -16.79
C GLU A 275 -3.73 -13.71 -16.07
N PHE A 276 -2.53 -13.29 -15.64
CA PHE A 276 -2.29 -11.94 -15.13
C PHE A 276 -2.18 -10.88 -16.25
N VAL A 277 -2.16 -11.27 -17.53
CA VAL A 277 -2.03 -10.29 -18.60
C VAL A 277 -3.32 -9.48 -18.72
N TYR A 278 -3.25 -8.22 -18.33
CA TYR A 278 -4.33 -7.25 -18.51
C TYR A 278 -4.25 -6.59 -19.89
N GLN A 279 -5.38 -6.54 -20.61
CA GLN A 279 -5.49 -5.81 -21.87
C GLN A 279 -6.41 -4.60 -21.68
N PRO A 280 -5.86 -3.38 -21.55
CA PRO A 280 -6.67 -2.18 -21.36
C PRO A 280 -7.50 -1.90 -22.62
N ARG A 281 -8.69 -1.31 -22.42
CA ARG A 281 -9.50 -0.80 -23.51
C ARG A 281 -9.00 0.59 -23.92
N PRO A 282 -8.84 0.89 -25.22
CA PRO A 282 -8.52 2.25 -25.67
C PRO A 282 -9.57 3.28 -25.20
N VAL A 283 -9.12 4.46 -24.79
CA VAL A 283 -9.98 5.51 -24.19
C VAL A 283 -11.17 5.87 -25.08
N GLU A 284 -10.95 6.14 -26.37
CA GLU A 284 -12.02 6.49 -27.32
C GLU A 284 -13.09 5.38 -27.41
N GLU A 285 -12.66 4.12 -27.38
CA GLU A 285 -13.58 2.98 -27.41
C GLU A 285 -14.35 2.83 -26.10
N ALA A 286 -13.69 3.05 -24.95
CA ALA A 286 -14.35 3.02 -23.64
C ALA A 286 -15.43 4.10 -23.52
N VAL A 287 -15.13 5.34 -23.95
CA VAL A 287 -16.08 6.46 -23.96
C VAL A 287 -17.27 6.16 -24.89
N ARG A 288 -17.00 5.65 -26.10
CA ARG A 288 -18.05 5.31 -27.07
C ARG A 288 -19.04 4.29 -26.51
N GLN A 289 -18.52 3.25 -25.85
CA GLN A 289 -19.36 2.24 -25.19
C GLN A 289 -20.15 2.82 -24.02
N ALA A 290 -19.52 3.67 -23.19
CA ALA A 290 -20.19 4.29 -22.05
C ALA A 290 -21.37 5.18 -22.47
N LEU A 291 -21.21 5.97 -23.55
CA LEU A 291 -22.27 6.83 -24.09
C LEU A 291 -23.44 6.01 -24.68
N ALA A 292 -23.14 4.85 -25.27
CA ALA A 292 -24.13 3.94 -25.83
C ALA A 292 -24.81 3.04 -24.78
N CYS A 293 -24.26 2.95 -23.57
CA CYS A 293 -24.78 2.07 -22.53
C CYS A 293 -26.15 2.52 -22.03
N ALA A 294 -27.12 1.61 -22.03
CA ALA A 294 -28.45 1.86 -21.50
C ALA A 294 -28.45 1.92 -19.95
N GLN A 295 -27.58 1.15 -19.31
CA GLN A 295 -27.46 1.07 -17.86
C GLN A 295 -26.51 2.17 -17.35
N LYS A 296 -26.96 2.97 -16.39
CA LYS A 296 -26.26 4.17 -15.91
C LYS A 296 -26.29 4.25 -14.37
N PRO A 297 -25.30 4.87 -13.72
CA PRO A 297 -24.10 5.48 -14.31
C PRO A 297 -23.10 4.44 -14.82
N VAL A 298 -22.26 4.85 -15.79
CA VAL A 298 -21.07 4.08 -16.20
C VAL A 298 -19.85 4.78 -15.63
N VAL A 299 -18.97 4.02 -14.98
CA VAL A 299 -17.70 4.52 -14.44
C VAL A 299 -16.58 4.06 -15.36
N ILE A 300 -15.75 5.00 -15.82
CA ILE A 300 -14.52 4.72 -16.54
C ILE A 300 -13.36 5.12 -15.62
N PRO A 301 -12.66 4.15 -15.01
CA PRO A 301 -11.47 4.46 -14.22
C PRO A 301 -10.30 4.81 -15.15
N ASP A 302 -9.62 5.93 -14.90
CA ASP A 302 -8.33 6.21 -15.53
C ASP A 302 -7.23 5.40 -14.82
N ILE A 303 -7.03 4.17 -15.26
CA ILE A 303 -6.02 3.28 -14.68
C ILE A 303 -4.59 3.69 -15.04
N ALA A 304 -4.41 4.53 -16.06
CA ALA A 304 -3.08 4.93 -16.53
C ALA A 304 -2.53 6.08 -15.70
N ASP A 305 -3.40 6.89 -15.10
CA ASP A 305 -3.05 8.02 -14.25
C ASP A 305 -3.73 7.92 -12.87
N ASN A 306 -3.55 6.79 -12.20
CA ASN A 306 -4.14 6.53 -10.90
C ASN A 306 -3.26 7.11 -9.76
N PRO A 307 -3.73 8.09 -8.97
CA PRO A 307 -2.97 8.61 -7.84
C PRO A 307 -2.74 7.56 -6.75
N GLY A 308 -3.61 6.55 -6.66
CA GLY A 308 -3.42 5.41 -5.77
C GLY A 308 -2.25 4.50 -6.15
N GLY A 309 -1.62 4.69 -7.31
CA GLY A 309 -0.36 4.06 -7.72
C GLY A 309 0.73 5.09 -8.05
N GLY A 310 0.62 6.31 -7.54
CA GLY A 310 1.61 7.38 -7.72
C GLY A 310 1.54 8.13 -9.04
N GLY A 311 0.44 7.98 -9.80
CA GLY A 311 0.11 8.84 -10.94
C GLY A 311 -0.16 10.28 -10.51
N ALA A 312 -0.04 11.21 -11.45
CA ALA A 312 -0.23 12.64 -11.22
C ALA A 312 -1.70 13.02 -11.00
N ASN A 313 -2.63 12.19 -11.49
CA ASN A 313 -4.07 12.44 -11.51
C ASN A 313 -4.43 13.73 -12.27
N ASP A 314 -3.66 14.10 -13.28
CA ASP A 314 -3.86 15.29 -14.09
C ASP A 314 -4.17 14.99 -15.57
N SER A 315 -4.24 13.72 -15.95
CA SER A 315 -4.66 13.25 -17.26
C SER A 315 -6.00 13.84 -17.68
N VAL A 316 -6.05 14.32 -18.93
CA VAL A 316 -7.26 14.84 -19.57
C VAL A 316 -7.67 14.05 -20.79
N GLU A 317 -7.11 12.86 -21.00
CA GLU A 317 -7.38 12.06 -22.20
C GLU A 317 -8.83 11.53 -22.23
N ILE A 318 -9.40 11.17 -21.07
CA ILE A 318 -10.83 10.83 -20.97
C ILE A 318 -11.71 12.07 -21.25
N VAL A 319 -11.35 13.25 -20.73
CA VAL A 319 -12.07 14.50 -20.99
C VAL A 319 -12.04 14.82 -22.49
N ARG A 320 -10.87 14.68 -23.12
CA ARG A 320 -10.65 14.91 -24.54
C ARG A 320 -11.57 14.01 -25.38
N ALA A 321 -11.62 12.72 -25.09
CA ALA A 321 -12.50 11.78 -25.77
C ALA A 321 -13.99 12.10 -25.55
N LEU A 322 -14.39 12.45 -24.32
CA LEU A 322 -15.77 12.88 -24.03
C LEU A 322 -16.18 14.11 -24.83
N VAL A 323 -15.33 15.13 -24.90
CA VAL A 323 -15.57 16.36 -25.66
C VAL A 323 -15.62 16.05 -27.16
N HIS A 324 -14.66 15.28 -27.67
CA HIS A 324 -14.58 14.90 -29.07
C HIS A 324 -15.83 14.14 -29.54
N GLN A 325 -16.35 13.24 -28.70
CA GLN A 325 -17.58 12.47 -28.98
C GLN A 325 -18.88 13.22 -28.62
N GLY A 326 -18.80 14.48 -28.19
CA GLY A 326 -19.97 15.33 -27.94
C GLY A 326 -20.80 14.92 -26.72
N ALA A 327 -20.16 14.33 -25.70
CA ALA A 327 -20.83 13.95 -24.46
C ALA A 327 -21.55 15.14 -23.80
N ARG A 328 -22.81 14.95 -23.39
CA ARG A 328 -23.64 15.98 -22.74
C ARG A 328 -24.01 15.67 -21.29
N SER A 329 -23.88 14.42 -20.89
CA SER A 329 -24.19 13.93 -19.54
C SER A 329 -23.04 13.05 -19.07
N ALA A 330 -21.98 13.71 -18.63
CA ALA A 330 -20.77 13.11 -18.10
C ALA A 330 -20.16 14.04 -17.06
N ALA A 331 -19.44 13.47 -16.10
CA ALA A 331 -18.63 14.19 -15.13
C ALA A 331 -17.29 13.46 -14.98
N VAL A 332 -16.24 14.23 -14.70
CA VAL A 332 -14.93 13.70 -14.30
C VAL A 332 -14.75 14.03 -12.84
N ALA A 333 -14.34 13.04 -12.04
CA ALA A 333 -14.34 13.14 -10.58
C ALA A 333 -13.33 14.18 -10.08
N ALA A 334 -12.09 14.10 -10.54
CA ALA A 334 -11.02 15.02 -10.20
C ALA A 334 -9.99 15.09 -11.32
N ILE A 335 -9.33 16.25 -11.42
CA ILE A 335 -8.13 16.49 -12.23
C ILE A 335 -7.25 17.38 -11.34
N TYR A 336 -6.04 16.95 -11.06
CA TYR A 336 -5.08 17.72 -10.29
C TYR A 336 -4.53 18.87 -11.15
N ASP A 337 -4.98 20.09 -10.86
CA ASP A 337 -4.53 21.29 -11.57
C ASP A 337 -4.59 22.52 -10.63
N PRO A 338 -3.55 22.72 -9.80
CA PRO A 338 -3.55 23.81 -8.81
C PRO A 338 -3.62 25.20 -9.47
N GLU A 339 -3.12 25.35 -10.70
CA GLU A 339 -3.21 26.61 -11.43
C GLU A 339 -4.67 26.93 -11.82
N VAL A 340 -5.41 25.93 -12.31
CA VAL A 340 -6.83 26.11 -12.65
C VAL A 340 -7.68 26.33 -11.41
N VAL A 341 -7.35 25.68 -10.28
CA VAL A 341 -7.99 25.94 -8.99
C VAL A 341 -7.81 27.41 -8.59
N ALA A 342 -6.57 27.92 -8.60
CA ALA A 342 -6.27 29.31 -8.25
C ALA A 342 -7.01 30.32 -9.16
N LEU A 343 -7.02 30.09 -10.47
CA LEU A 343 -7.76 30.93 -11.43
C LEU A 343 -9.28 30.87 -11.19
N GLY A 344 -9.82 29.70 -10.86
CA GLY A 344 -11.23 29.52 -10.55
C GLY A 344 -11.64 30.25 -9.27
N MET A 345 -10.80 30.20 -8.24
CA MET A 345 -11.01 30.93 -6.99
C MET A 345 -10.94 32.44 -7.18
N GLU A 346 -9.98 32.94 -7.97
CA GLU A 346 -9.83 34.36 -8.29
C GLU A 346 -11.01 34.90 -9.11
N ALA A 347 -11.46 34.15 -10.12
CA ALA A 347 -12.60 34.54 -10.94
C ALA A 347 -13.91 34.53 -10.13
N GLY A 348 -14.09 33.50 -9.29
CA GLY A 348 -15.26 33.34 -8.43
C GLY A 348 -16.42 32.57 -9.08
N VAL A 349 -17.31 32.06 -8.22
CA VAL A 349 -18.47 31.25 -8.61
C VAL A 349 -19.39 32.01 -9.58
N GLY A 350 -19.81 31.32 -10.64
CA GLY A 350 -20.65 31.85 -11.72
C GLY A 350 -19.88 32.50 -12.87
N GLN A 351 -18.58 32.75 -12.72
CA GLN A 351 -17.77 33.34 -13.78
C GLN A 351 -17.33 32.30 -14.82
N ARG A 352 -17.12 32.79 -16.05
CA ARG A 352 -16.52 32.01 -17.14
C ARG A 352 -15.00 32.13 -17.09
N ILE A 353 -14.32 31.01 -17.26
CA ILE A 353 -12.86 30.93 -17.37
C ILE A 353 -12.48 30.17 -18.64
N ALA A 354 -11.36 30.55 -19.23
CA ALA A 354 -10.72 29.84 -20.34
C ALA A 354 -9.35 29.38 -19.85
N VAL A 355 -9.10 28.08 -19.87
CA VAL A 355 -7.92 27.48 -19.23
C VAL A 355 -7.31 26.38 -20.07
N SER A 356 -6.02 26.15 -19.87
CA SER A 356 -5.35 24.91 -20.26
C SER A 356 -5.46 23.95 -19.07
N LEU A 357 -6.27 22.90 -19.19
CA LEU A 357 -6.62 21.98 -18.11
C LEU A 357 -5.73 20.74 -18.14
N GLY A 358 -5.18 20.39 -16.97
CA GLY A 358 -4.47 19.13 -16.68
C GLY A 358 -3.22 18.86 -17.52
N ALA A 359 -2.60 17.70 -17.31
CA ALA A 359 -1.38 17.21 -17.95
C ALA A 359 -0.22 18.22 -17.88
N LYS A 360 0.04 18.74 -16.67
CA LYS A 360 1.07 19.75 -16.37
C LYS A 360 2.18 19.22 -15.46
N THR A 361 1.97 18.07 -14.83
CA THR A 361 2.86 17.50 -13.81
C THR A 361 4.05 16.78 -14.44
N ASP A 362 3.82 16.08 -15.55
CA ASP A 362 4.85 15.37 -16.31
C ASP A 362 4.52 15.30 -17.82
N ALA A 363 5.32 14.55 -18.57
CA ALA A 363 5.13 14.33 -20.00
C ALA A 363 4.55 12.94 -20.36
N LEU A 364 4.10 12.17 -19.36
CA LEU A 364 3.58 10.81 -19.50
C LEU A 364 2.04 10.78 -19.60
N HIS A 365 1.35 11.74 -18.99
CA HIS A 365 -0.12 11.77 -18.87
C HIS A 365 -0.83 12.66 -19.90
N GLY A 366 -0.24 12.80 -21.08
CA GLY A 366 -0.84 13.47 -22.24
C GLY A 366 -0.40 14.92 -22.41
N GLN A 367 -1.30 15.75 -22.94
CA GLN A 367 -1.07 17.19 -23.15
C GLN A 367 -2.23 17.98 -22.55
N PRO A 368 -1.99 19.22 -22.08
CA PRO A 368 -3.08 20.05 -21.58
C PRO A 368 -4.21 20.23 -22.59
N LEU A 369 -5.45 20.32 -22.10
CA LEU A 369 -6.64 20.52 -22.92
C LEU A 369 -7.17 21.95 -22.74
N TYR A 370 -7.20 22.73 -23.82
CA TYR A 370 -7.82 24.04 -23.78
C TYR A 370 -9.35 23.91 -23.68
N VAL A 371 -9.94 24.47 -22.63
CA VAL A 371 -11.38 24.45 -22.38
C VAL A 371 -11.90 25.80 -21.90
N GLU A 372 -13.16 26.08 -22.21
CA GLU A 372 -13.93 27.16 -21.59
C GLU A 372 -15.02 26.57 -20.70
N GLY A 373 -15.12 27.07 -19.48
CA GLY A 373 -16.05 26.56 -18.47
C GLY A 373 -16.62 27.66 -17.58
N VAL A 374 -17.58 27.27 -16.74
CA VAL A 374 -18.13 28.13 -15.68
C VAL A 374 -17.73 27.54 -14.33
N VAL A 375 -17.19 28.37 -13.45
CA VAL A 375 -16.93 27.97 -12.06
C VAL A 375 -18.27 27.75 -11.36
N ARG A 376 -18.63 26.49 -11.09
CA ARG A 376 -19.93 26.16 -10.45
C ARG A 376 -19.86 26.27 -8.94
N THR A 377 -18.74 25.87 -8.36
CA THR A 377 -18.46 25.82 -6.93
C THR A 377 -16.98 26.05 -6.72
N ALA A 378 -16.60 26.66 -5.60
CA ALA A 378 -15.23 26.76 -5.12
C ALA A 378 -15.23 26.42 -3.63
N VAL A 379 -14.35 25.50 -3.21
CA VAL A 379 -14.18 25.05 -1.83
C VAL A 379 -12.69 24.87 -1.57
N ASP A 380 -12.28 25.16 -0.34
CA ASP A 380 -10.93 24.92 0.17
C ASP A 380 -10.78 23.49 0.69
#